data_AF-A0A923YC14-F1
#
_entry.id   AF-A0A923YC14-F1
#
_cell.length_a   1.000
_cell.length_b   1.000
_cell.length_c   1.000
_cell.angle_alpha   90.00
_cell.angle_beta   90.00
_cell.angle_gamma   90.00
#
_symmetry.space_group_name_H-M   'P 1'
#
loop_
_entity.id
_entity.type
_entity.pdbx_description
1 polymer ?
#
loop_
_entity_poly.entity_id
_entity_poly.type
_entity_poly.pdbx_seq_one_letter_code
_entity_poly.pdbx_strand_id
1 'polypeptide(L)' 'MAYELHYWPTIQGRGEFVRLALEAAGVPYVDVARGAEAA' A
#
# COMPACT_ATOMS: atom_id res chain seq x y z
N MET A 1 1.57 -10.67 11.19
CA MET A 1 1.48 -9.22 11.44
C MET A 1 1.64 -8.56 10.07
N ALA A 2 0.65 -7.80 9.59
CA ALA A 2 0.71 -7.19 8.26
C ALA A 2 1.40 -5.81 8.35
N TYR A 3 2.15 -5.43 7.34
CA TYR A 3 2.73 -4.08 7.26
C TYR A 3 1.65 -3.06 6.89
N GLU A 4 1.78 -1.84 7.39
CA GLU A 4 0.91 -0.74 6.98
C GLU A 4 1.66 0.19 6.02
N LEU A 5 1.12 0.35 4.81
CA LEU A 5 1.63 1.29 3.82
C LEU A 5 0.84 2.60 3.90
N HIS A 6 1.49 3.64 4.43
CA HIS A 6 0.97 5.00 4.46
C HIS A 6 1.56 5.80 3.29
N TYR A 7 0.75 6.09 2.28
CA TYR A 7 1.16 6.90 1.13
C TYR A 7 0.01 7.76 0.59
N TRP A 8 0.30 8.83 -0.15
CA TRP A 8 -0.74 9.65 -0.77
C TRP A 8 -1.64 8.82 -1.70
N PRO A 9 -2.97 8.83 -1.56
CA PRO A 9 -3.85 7.96 -2.34
C PRO A 9 -4.09 8.45 -3.77
N THR A 10 -4.03 9.77 -3.97
CA THR A 10 -4.40 10.44 -5.23
C THR A 10 -3.29 10.43 -6.29
N ILE A 11 -2.10 9.95 -5.94
CA ILE A 11 -0.98 9.80 -6.86
C ILE A 11 -0.35 8.42 -6.69
N GLN A 12 0.01 7.77 -7.80
CA GLN A 12 0.75 6.51 -7.74
C GLN A 12 2.11 6.73 -7.05
N GLY A 13 2.87 7.72 -7.54
CA GLY A 13 4.08 8.24 -6.93
C GLY A 13 5.10 7.17 -6.52
N ARG A 14 5.81 7.42 -5.42
CA ARG A 14 6.82 6.51 -4.85
C ARG A 14 6.21 5.30 -4.14
N GLY A 15 4.93 5.37 -3.76
CA GLY A 15 4.25 4.27 -3.07
C GLY A 15 4.18 3.00 -3.90
N GLU A 16 4.14 3.13 -5.23
CA GLU A 16 4.04 1.97 -6.13
C GLU A 16 5.26 1.06 -6.11
N PHE A 17 6.46 1.61 -5.99
CA PHE A 17 7.66 0.79 -5.87
C PHE A 17 7.62 -0.08 -4.62
N VAL A 18 7.07 0.44 -3.53
CA VAL A 18 6.91 -0.30 -2.27
C VAL A 18 5.80 -1.35 -2.41
N ARG A 19 4.66 -1.04 -3.04
CA ARG A 19 3.60 -2.02 -3.32
C ARG A 19 4.13 -3.18 -4.14
N LEU A 20 4.78 -2.90 -5.27
CA LEU A 20 5.34 -3.94 -6.14
C LEU A 20 6.34 -4.82 -5.41
N ALA A 21 7.16 -4.26 -4.52
CA ALA A 21 8.08 -5.05 -3.70
C ALA A 21 7.34 -5.96 -2.70
N LEU A 22 6.29 -5.46 -2.04
CA LEU A 22 5.48 -6.23 -1.09
C LEU A 22 4.72 -7.36 -1.80
N GLU A 23 4.12 -7.08 -2.97
CA GLU A 23 3.45 -8.07 -3.81
C GLU A 23 4.44 -9.14 -4.32
N ALA A 24 5.59 -8.73 -4.85
CA ALA A 24 6.61 -9.65 -5.35
C ALA A 24 7.20 -10.54 -4.23
N ALA A 25 7.26 -10.03 -3.00
CA ALA A 25 7.69 -10.79 -1.83
C ALA A 25 6.58 -11.69 -1.23
N GLY A 26 5.32 -11.56 -1.70
CA GLY A 26 4.18 -12.29 -1.15
C GLY A 26 3.87 -11.95 0.31
N VAL A 27 4.23 -10.74 0.75
CA VAL A 27 4.10 -10.34 2.15
C VAL A 27 2.76 -9.62 2.35
N PRO A 28 1.97 -10.00 3.37
CA PRO A 28 0.71 -9.32 3.65
C PRO A 28 0.95 -7.87 4.11
N TYR A 29 0.22 -6.93 3.51
CA TYR A 29 0.20 -5.52 3.89
C TYR A 29 -1.19 -4.90 3.73
N VAL A 30 -1.40 -3.76 4.38
CA VAL A 30 -2.59 -2.91 4.27
C VAL A 30 -2.17 -1.59 3.66
N ASP A 31 -2.74 -1.22 2.51
CA ASP A 31 -2.64 0.15 1.98
C ASP A 31 -3.66 1.02 2.70
N VAL A 32 -3.21 1.71 3.74
CA VAL A 32 -4.07 2.46 4.66
C VAL A 32 -4.79 3.60 3.92
N ALA A 33 -4.12 4.23 2.96
CA ALA A 33 -4.67 5.37 2.25
C ALA A 33 -5.64 4.97 1.13
N ARG A 34 -5.48 3.78 0.55
CA ARG A 34 -6.43 3.23 -0.44
C ARG A 34 -7.59 2.45 0.20
N GLY A 35 -7.44 1.98 1.44
CA GLY A 35 -8.49 1.28 2.18
C GLY A 35 -9.52 2.19 2.87
N ALA A 36 -9.24 3.49 2.99
CA ALA A 36 -10.09 4.43 3.72
C ALA A 36 -11.30 4.97 2.91
N GLU A 37 -11.45 4.62 1.62
CA GLU A 37 -12.55 5.08 0.76
C GLU A 37 -13.65 4.01 0.55
N ALA A 38 -13.92 3.22 1.59
CA ALA A 38 -15.02 2.25 1.63
C ALA A 38 -15.96 2.45 2.85
N ALA A 39 -16.05 3.67 3.38
CA ALA A 39 -17.02 4.06 4.41
C ALA A 39 -17.80 5.31 3.99
#